data_AF-A0AAV5VJJ7-F1
#
_entry.id   AF-A0AAV5VJJ7-F1
#
_cell.length_a   1.000
_cell.length_b   1.000
_cell.length_c   1.000
_cell.angle_alpha   90.00
_cell.angle_beta   90.00
_cell.angle_gamma   90.00
#
_symmetry.space_group_name_H-M   'P 1'
#
loop_
_entity.id
_entity.type
_entity.pdbx_description
1 polymer ?
#
loop_
_entity_poly.entity_id
_entity_poly.type
_entity_poly.pdbx_seq_one_letter_code
_entity_poly.pdbx_strand_id
1 'polypeptide(L)'
;MRTLLVAAVLLHLGSAVCDWHQQEKQLAGDRKSDRDNHGCRACKTVPVSADACPESGYECKENWSLTTKVLTVADCSCAEARCADEKARLAVNGVMTDKLRCNNSRWTVGLEGTTVAESVICAKYCDTPVCKDRHMDASPDYYPLPIQAGNAETKCAFAQCEHGISALNEDGTFDHAVEADTATCSSDGRWRVGEEEKQEYLMCNSPPCGPTVCRNSHPDAIGLLPLTVNCAPGECAMAKCEGGFVQLNAIGSVVGPITGVDHLDCKANGKWSAHGGAEYTSVMCAQPQEEKGQSRA
;
A
#
# COMPACT_ATOMS: atom_id res chain seq x y z
N MET A 1 -89.56 -12.63 -41.16
CA MET A 1 -88.09 -12.80 -41.26
C MET A 1 -87.33 -11.94 -40.23
N ARG A 2 -87.60 -12.07 -38.92
CA ARG A 2 -86.82 -11.35 -37.87
C ARG A 2 -86.53 -12.19 -36.61
N THR A 3 -87.06 -13.41 -36.51
CA THR A 3 -87.00 -14.24 -35.30
C THR A 3 -85.97 -15.38 -35.36
N LEU A 4 -85.27 -15.55 -36.47
CA LEU A 4 -84.31 -16.66 -36.68
C LEU A 4 -82.83 -16.29 -36.51
N LEU A 5 -82.52 -15.00 -36.31
CA LEU A 5 -81.13 -14.51 -36.19
C LEU A 5 -80.61 -14.40 -34.75
N VAL A 6 -81.48 -14.50 -33.74
CA VAL A 6 -81.09 -14.35 -32.32
C VAL A 6 -80.64 -15.69 -31.70
N ALA A 7 -81.10 -16.83 -32.22
CA ALA A 7 -80.72 -18.15 -31.70
C ALA A 7 -79.29 -18.59 -32.12
N ALA A 8 -78.78 -18.11 -33.25
CA ALA A 8 -77.42 -18.45 -33.72
C ALA A 8 -76.31 -17.69 -32.97
N VAL A 9 -76.61 -16.52 -32.40
CA VAL A 9 -75.62 -15.71 -31.65
C VAL A 9 -75.45 -16.23 -30.22
N LEU A 10 -76.47 -16.84 -29.62
CA LEU A 10 -76.39 -17.39 -28.25
C LEU A 10 -75.68 -18.75 -28.17
N LEU A 11 -75.55 -19.49 -29.28
CA LEU A 11 -74.82 -20.77 -29.35
C LEU A 11 -73.30 -20.62 -29.52
N HIS A 12 -72.79 -19.41 -29.78
CA HIS A 12 -71.35 -19.12 -29.85
C HIS A 12 -70.76 -18.51 -28.59
N LEU A 13 -71.57 -18.25 -27.56
CA LEU A 13 -71.09 -17.77 -26.25
C LEU A 13 -70.94 -18.89 -25.20
N GLY A 14 -71.33 -20.14 -25.53
CA GLY A 14 -71.30 -21.28 -24.61
C GLY A 14 -70.01 -22.10 -24.59
N SER A 15 -69.05 -21.85 -25.51
CA SER A 15 -67.80 -22.62 -25.61
C SER A 15 -66.55 -21.86 -25.14
N ALA A 16 -66.72 -20.67 -24.57
CA ALA A 16 -65.67 -19.92 -23.90
C ALA A 16 -65.71 -20.13 -22.37
N VAL A 17 -66.15 -21.30 -21.89
CA VAL A 17 -65.80 -21.72 -20.54
C VAL A 17 -64.33 -22.06 -20.59
N CYS A 18 -63.52 -21.04 -20.34
CA CYS A 18 -62.10 -21.14 -20.08
C CYS A 18 -61.89 -22.35 -19.17
N ASP A 19 -61.18 -23.37 -19.65
CA ASP A 19 -60.75 -24.50 -18.84
C ASP A 19 -59.72 -23.98 -17.84
N TRP A 20 -60.25 -23.34 -16.80
CA TRP A 20 -59.50 -22.74 -15.71
C TRP A 20 -58.60 -23.80 -15.08
N HIS A 21 -59.03 -25.07 -15.03
CA HIS A 21 -58.24 -26.17 -14.47
C HIS A 21 -57.06 -26.54 -15.36
N GLN A 22 -57.20 -26.51 -16.69
CA GLN A 22 -56.03 -26.59 -17.58
C GLN A 22 -55.10 -25.41 -17.37
N GLN A 23 -55.64 -24.19 -17.26
CA GLN A 23 -54.83 -22.98 -17.13
C GLN A 23 -54.04 -22.96 -15.82
N GLU A 24 -54.64 -23.36 -14.70
CA GLU A 24 -53.94 -23.51 -13.42
C GLU A 24 -52.92 -24.64 -13.43
N LYS A 25 -53.24 -25.78 -14.06
CA LYS A 25 -52.30 -26.90 -14.16
C LYS A 25 -51.09 -26.52 -15.01
N GLN A 26 -51.30 -25.72 -16.06
CA GLN A 26 -50.24 -25.17 -16.90
C GLN A 26 -49.42 -24.12 -16.14
N LEU A 27 -50.06 -23.18 -15.43
CA LEU A 27 -49.38 -22.21 -14.54
C LEU A 27 -48.59 -22.88 -13.40
N ALA A 28 -49.11 -23.95 -12.81
CA ALA A 28 -48.41 -24.72 -11.78
C ALA A 28 -47.23 -25.50 -12.38
N GLY A 29 -47.40 -26.03 -13.59
CA GLY A 29 -46.34 -26.67 -14.38
C GLY A 29 -45.25 -25.67 -14.75
N ASP A 30 -45.61 -24.49 -15.20
CA ASP A 30 -44.69 -23.40 -15.56
C ASP A 30 -43.99 -22.85 -14.34
N ARG A 31 -44.68 -22.63 -13.21
CA ARG A 31 -44.04 -22.21 -11.94
C ARG A 31 -43.11 -23.29 -11.37
N LYS A 32 -43.46 -24.56 -11.56
CA LYS A 32 -42.60 -25.67 -11.16
C LYS A 32 -41.40 -25.77 -12.09
N SER A 33 -41.59 -25.65 -13.40
CA SER A 33 -40.52 -25.58 -14.40
C SER A 33 -39.62 -24.38 -14.17
N ASP A 34 -40.15 -23.20 -13.89
CA ASP A 34 -39.41 -22.00 -13.50
C ASP A 34 -38.63 -22.24 -12.21
N ARG A 35 -39.23 -22.82 -11.17
CA ARG A 35 -38.53 -23.14 -9.92
C ARG A 35 -37.42 -24.18 -10.12
N ASP A 36 -37.67 -25.18 -10.94
CA ASP A 36 -36.78 -26.33 -11.15
C ASP A 36 -35.69 -26.01 -12.20
N ASN A 37 -35.94 -25.08 -13.14
CA ASN A 37 -35.05 -24.69 -14.24
C ASN A 37 -34.49 -23.25 -14.13
N HIS A 38 -34.89 -22.45 -13.11
CA HIS A 38 -34.25 -21.16 -12.75
C HIS A 38 -33.27 -21.29 -11.57
N GLY A 39 -32.42 -22.33 -11.54
CA GLY A 39 -31.35 -22.48 -10.52
C GLY A 39 -30.43 -21.25 -10.35
N CYS A 40 -30.56 -20.30 -11.27
CA CYS A 40 -29.89 -19.03 -11.42
C CYS A 40 -30.42 -17.92 -10.52
N ARG A 41 -31.74 -17.89 -10.29
CA ARG A 41 -32.38 -17.00 -9.31
C ARG A 41 -32.30 -17.56 -7.89
N ALA A 42 -31.95 -18.84 -7.78
CA ALA A 42 -31.91 -19.59 -6.52
C ALA A 42 -30.52 -19.67 -5.88
N CYS A 43 -29.48 -19.09 -6.49
CA CYS A 43 -28.19 -19.01 -5.81
C CYS A 43 -28.34 -18.24 -4.50
N LYS A 44 -28.10 -18.95 -3.41
CA LYS A 44 -28.13 -18.39 -2.06
C LYS A 44 -27.08 -17.30 -1.95
N THR A 45 -27.29 -16.34 -1.06
CA THR A 45 -26.23 -15.40 -0.67
C THR A 45 -25.00 -16.18 -0.26
N VAL A 46 -23.85 -15.86 -0.85
CA VAL A 46 -22.56 -16.42 -0.41
C VAL A 46 -22.11 -15.69 0.85
N PRO A 47 -21.74 -16.40 1.93
CA PRO A 47 -21.22 -15.76 3.14
C PRO A 47 -19.97 -14.94 2.83
N VAL A 48 -19.87 -13.75 3.41
CA VAL A 48 -18.65 -12.95 3.41
C VAL A 48 -17.91 -13.24 4.73
N SER A 49 -16.64 -13.65 4.65
CA SER A 49 -15.84 -14.01 5.84
C SER A 49 -14.39 -13.62 5.70
N ALA A 50 -13.80 -13.07 6.76
CA ALA A 50 -12.37 -12.82 6.89
C ALA A 50 -11.49 -14.07 6.66
N ASP A 51 -12.00 -15.27 6.92
CA ASP A 51 -11.25 -16.53 6.74
C ASP A 51 -10.96 -16.84 5.27
N ALA A 52 -11.69 -16.25 4.33
CA ALA A 52 -11.43 -16.39 2.90
C ALA A 52 -10.25 -15.53 2.43
N CYS A 53 -9.73 -14.63 3.27
CA CYS A 53 -8.63 -13.72 2.94
C CYS A 53 -7.31 -14.49 2.75
N PRO A 54 -6.48 -14.15 1.75
CA PRO A 54 -5.13 -14.70 1.64
C PRO A 54 -4.30 -14.41 2.90
N GLU A 55 -3.33 -15.29 3.19
CA GLU A 55 -2.46 -15.19 4.37
C GLU A 55 -1.63 -13.90 4.38
N SER A 56 -1.14 -13.46 3.22
CA SER A 56 -0.43 -12.20 3.04
C SER A 56 -0.57 -11.62 1.63
N GLY A 57 -0.13 -10.37 1.45
CA GLY A 57 -0.14 -9.59 0.23
C GLY A 57 -1.44 -8.82 -0.05
N TYR A 58 -2.47 -8.99 0.77
CA TYR A 58 -3.82 -8.46 0.51
C TYR A 58 -4.50 -7.87 1.74
N GLU A 59 -5.14 -6.71 1.56
CA GLU A 59 -6.05 -6.09 2.51
C GLU A 59 -7.46 -6.59 2.19
N CYS A 60 -8.15 -7.16 3.19
CA CYS A 60 -9.51 -7.67 3.04
C CYS A 60 -10.46 -6.94 3.98
N LYS A 61 -11.67 -6.60 3.51
CA LYS A 61 -12.72 -6.01 4.36
C LYS A 61 -14.07 -6.63 4.08
N GLU A 62 -14.77 -7.00 5.14
CA GLU A 62 -16.11 -7.62 5.05
C GLU A 62 -17.18 -6.62 4.59
N ASN A 63 -16.96 -5.32 4.80
CA ASN A 63 -17.88 -4.27 4.37
C ASN A 63 -17.73 -3.90 2.89
N TRP A 64 -16.75 -4.46 2.16
CA TRP A 64 -16.64 -4.26 0.72
C TRP A 64 -17.73 -5.03 -0.01
N SER A 65 -18.56 -4.29 -0.76
CA SER A 65 -19.75 -4.84 -1.39
C SER A 65 -19.42 -5.78 -2.55
N LEU A 66 -20.27 -6.78 -2.73
CA LEU A 66 -20.30 -7.63 -3.91
C LEU A 66 -21.30 -7.07 -4.93
N THR A 67 -20.95 -7.15 -6.21
CA THR A 67 -21.90 -6.95 -7.31
C THR A 67 -22.26 -8.30 -7.91
N THR A 68 -23.54 -8.49 -8.23
CA THR A 68 -24.03 -9.70 -8.91
C THR A 68 -24.68 -9.32 -10.23
N LYS A 69 -24.30 -10.00 -11.31
CA LYS A 69 -24.90 -9.85 -12.65
C LYS A 69 -25.56 -11.16 -13.05
N VAL A 70 -26.84 -11.12 -13.39
CA VAL A 70 -27.54 -12.27 -13.98
C VAL A 70 -27.14 -12.36 -15.44
N LEU A 71 -26.63 -13.53 -15.86
CA LEU A 71 -26.22 -13.76 -17.24
C LEU A 71 -27.41 -14.24 -18.08
N THR A 72 -27.39 -13.95 -19.37
CA THR A 72 -28.42 -14.38 -20.32
C THR A 72 -28.24 -15.86 -20.69
N VAL A 73 -29.32 -16.49 -21.20
CA VAL A 73 -29.47 -17.94 -21.46
C VAL A 73 -28.39 -18.57 -22.37
N ALA A 74 -27.59 -17.77 -23.08
CA ALA A 74 -26.51 -18.26 -23.93
C ALA A 74 -25.30 -18.81 -23.14
N ASP A 75 -25.15 -18.45 -21.86
CA ASP A 75 -24.05 -18.89 -21.01
C ASP A 75 -24.47 -20.06 -20.11
N CYS A 76 -23.65 -21.13 -20.02
CA CYS A 76 -23.86 -22.26 -19.09
C CYS A 76 -23.81 -21.88 -17.60
N SER A 77 -23.61 -20.60 -17.29
CA SER A 77 -23.60 -20.01 -15.96
C SER A 77 -24.55 -18.83 -15.98
N CYS A 78 -25.33 -18.65 -14.91
CA CYS A 78 -26.48 -17.78 -15.00
C CYS A 78 -26.53 -16.63 -14.01
N ALA A 79 -25.55 -16.56 -13.11
CA ALA A 79 -25.16 -15.32 -12.47
C ALA A 79 -23.66 -15.32 -12.20
N GLU A 80 -23.05 -14.13 -12.20
CA GLU A 80 -21.68 -13.92 -11.75
C GLU A 80 -21.65 -12.95 -10.59
N ALA A 81 -20.79 -13.22 -9.60
CA ALA A 81 -20.51 -12.28 -8.51
C ALA A 81 -19.06 -11.79 -8.59
N ARG A 82 -18.85 -10.51 -8.30
CA ARG A 82 -17.54 -9.82 -8.28
C ARG A 82 -17.50 -8.84 -7.11
N CYS A 83 -16.32 -8.35 -6.78
CA CYS A 83 -16.21 -7.15 -5.95
C CYS A 83 -16.83 -5.94 -6.67
N ALA A 84 -17.47 -5.06 -5.92
CA ALA A 84 -18.02 -3.81 -6.45
C ALA A 84 -16.92 -2.83 -6.87
N ASP A 85 -15.83 -2.79 -6.10
CA ASP A 85 -14.64 -2.00 -6.42
C ASP A 85 -13.81 -2.72 -7.49
N GLU A 86 -13.53 -2.03 -8.59
CA GLU A 86 -12.78 -2.57 -9.73
C GLU A 86 -11.30 -2.86 -9.40
N LYS A 87 -10.75 -2.25 -8.35
CA LYS A 87 -9.39 -2.52 -7.86
C LYS A 87 -9.35 -3.72 -6.92
N ALA A 88 -10.50 -4.24 -6.49
CA ALA A 88 -10.61 -5.41 -5.63
C ALA A 88 -10.92 -6.67 -6.44
N ARG A 89 -10.42 -7.81 -5.97
CA ARG A 89 -10.70 -9.14 -6.51
C ARG A 89 -11.29 -10.01 -5.41
N LEU A 90 -11.98 -11.07 -5.78
CA LEU A 90 -12.50 -12.01 -4.81
C LEU A 90 -11.39 -12.92 -4.31
N ALA A 91 -11.44 -13.28 -3.05
CA ALA A 91 -10.69 -14.39 -2.49
C ALA A 91 -11.67 -15.45 -1.99
N VAL A 92 -11.34 -16.72 -2.27
CA VAL A 92 -12.11 -17.89 -1.85
C VAL A 92 -11.11 -18.87 -1.26
N ASN A 93 -11.25 -19.19 0.03
CA ASN A 93 -10.32 -20.06 0.75
C ASN A 93 -8.85 -19.62 0.60
N GLY A 94 -8.60 -18.31 0.69
CA GLY A 94 -7.26 -17.72 0.54
C GLY A 94 -6.74 -17.61 -0.90
N VAL A 95 -7.50 -18.09 -1.90
CA VAL A 95 -7.09 -18.06 -3.31
C VAL A 95 -7.82 -16.95 -4.08
N MET A 96 -7.05 -16.11 -4.77
CA MET A 96 -7.57 -15.01 -5.57
C MET A 96 -8.30 -15.49 -6.83
N THR A 97 -9.48 -14.92 -7.09
CA THR A 97 -10.31 -15.17 -8.27
C THR A 97 -11.00 -13.90 -8.75
N ASP A 98 -11.31 -13.83 -10.05
CA ASP A 98 -11.91 -12.65 -10.65
C ASP A 98 -13.42 -12.58 -10.47
N LYS A 99 -14.07 -13.74 -10.32
CA LYS A 99 -15.52 -13.88 -10.21
C LYS A 99 -15.93 -15.25 -9.70
N LEU A 100 -17.10 -15.30 -9.05
CA LEU A 100 -17.85 -16.53 -8.85
C LEU A 100 -18.84 -16.72 -9.97
N ARG A 101 -19.18 -17.98 -10.24
CA ARG A 101 -20.29 -18.36 -11.12
C ARG A 101 -21.33 -19.14 -10.35
N CYS A 102 -22.59 -18.73 -10.52
CA CYS A 102 -23.74 -19.46 -10.02
C CYS A 102 -24.09 -20.60 -10.99
N ASN A 103 -24.05 -21.83 -10.49
CA ASN A 103 -24.51 -23.02 -11.21
C ASN A 103 -25.27 -23.94 -10.23
N ASN A 104 -26.48 -24.39 -10.62
CA ASN A 104 -27.32 -25.26 -9.80
C ASN A 104 -27.51 -24.76 -8.34
N SER A 105 -27.81 -23.47 -8.19
CA SER A 105 -27.99 -22.80 -6.89
C SER A 105 -26.75 -22.76 -5.99
N ARG A 106 -25.55 -23.01 -6.52
CA ARG A 106 -24.27 -22.96 -5.80
C ARG A 106 -23.30 -21.99 -6.46
N TRP A 107 -22.53 -21.27 -5.63
CA TRP A 107 -21.43 -20.45 -6.10
C TRP A 107 -20.19 -21.31 -6.30
N THR A 108 -19.58 -21.20 -7.47
CA THR A 108 -18.39 -21.96 -7.84
C THR A 108 -17.30 -21.06 -8.42
N VAL A 109 -16.05 -21.52 -8.29
CA VAL A 109 -14.86 -20.88 -8.85
C VAL A 109 -14.29 -21.76 -9.97
N GLY A 110 -13.74 -21.13 -11.01
CA GLY A 110 -13.14 -21.80 -12.17
C GLY A 110 -14.13 -22.01 -13.32
N LEU A 111 -13.59 -22.31 -14.52
CA LEU A 111 -14.40 -22.47 -15.74
C LEU A 111 -15.32 -23.69 -15.66
N GLU A 112 -14.88 -24.75 -15.00
CA GLU A 112 -15.61 -26.02 -14.85
C GLU A 112 -16.44 -26.08 -13.56
N GLY A 113 -16.40 -25.05 -12.72
CA GLY A 113 -17.13 -25.01 -11.45
C GLY A 113 -16.66 -26.06 -10.43
N THR A 114 -15.37 -26.42 -10.46
CA THR A 114 -14.78 -27.51 -9.67
C THR A 114 -14.73 -27.23 -8.17
N THR A 115 -14.71 -25.96 -7.77
CA THR A 115 -14.61 -25.56 -6.36
C THR A 115 -15.87 -24.81 -5.94
N VAL A 116 -16.57 -25.31 -4.93
CA VAL A 116 -17.71 -24.63 -4.31
C VAL A 116 -17.17 -23.56 -3.34
N ALA A 117 -17.64 -22.32 -3.48
CA ALA A 117 -17.27 -21.24 -2.58
C ALA A 117 -18.13 -21.30 -1.31
N GLU A 118 -17.53 -21.69 -0.18
CA GLU A 118 -18.20 -21.73 1.13
C GLU A 118 -18.31 -20.34 1.76
N SER A 119 -17.27 -19.53 1.57
CA SER A 119 -17.24 -18.11 1.91
C SER A 119 -16.35 -17.36 0.93
N VAL A 120 -16.55 -16.04 0.84
CA VAL A 120 -15.74 -15.16 -0.01
C VAL A 120 -15.39 -13.88 0.72
N ILE A 121 -14.37 -13.17 0.23
CA ILE A 121 -14.11 -11.80 0.65
C ILE A 121 -13.56 -11.00 -0.51
N CYS A 122 -13.78 -9.70 -0.49
CA CYS A 122 -13.08 -8.79 -1.38
C CYS A 122 -11.71 -8.48 -0.80
N ALA A 123 -10.70 -8.58 -1.66
CA ALA A 123 -9.30 -8.39 -1.33
C ALA A 123 -8.66 -7.44 -2.34
N LYS A 124 -7.84 -6.51 -1.85
CA LYS A 124 -7.03 -5.62 -2.68
C LYS A 124 -5.57 -5.84 -2.37
N TYR A 125 -4.74 -5.80 -3.40
CA TYR A 125 -3.30 -5.94 -3.24
C TYR A 125 -2.75 -4.75 -2.42
N CYS A 126 -1.93 -5.04 -1.42
CA CYS A 126 -1.32 -4.06 -0.51
C CYS A 126 0.15 -4.37 -0.23
N ASP A 127 0.79 -5.19 -1.07
CA ASP A 127 2.21 -5.51 -0.98
C ASP A 127 3.05 -4.54 -1.83
N THR A 128 4.35 -4.77 -1.93
CA THR A 128 5.24 -3.97 -2.80
C THR A 128 4.80 -4.03 -4.27
N PRO A 129 4.81 -2.90 -5.03
CA PRO A 129 5.27 -1.55 -4.68
C PRO A 129 4.11 -0.56 -4.42
N VAL A 130 3.02 -0.97 -3.76
CA VAL A 130 1.79 -0.15 -3.64
C VAL A 130 2.03 1.19 -2.91
N CYS A 131 2.73 1.18 -1.77
CA CYS A 131 3.09 2.40 -1.05
C CYS A 131 4.47 2.92 -1.47
N LYS A 132 4.60 4.25 -1.45
CA LYS A 132 5.84 4.95 -1.83
C LYS A 132 6.87 4.87 -0.70
N ASP A 133 8.13 4.63 -1.04
CA ASP A 133 9.26 4.53 -0.10
C ASP A 133 9.85 5.91 0.26
N ARG A 134 9.63 6.92 -0.58
CA ARG A 134 10.17 8.28 -0.38
C ARG A 134 9.37 9.36 -1.10
N HIS A 135 9.52 10.58 -0.63
CA HIS A 135 9.24 11.78 -1.42
C HIS A 135 10.52 12.22 -2.17
N MET A 136 10.41 12.62 -3.44
CA MET A 136 11.59 12.96 -4.25
C MET A 136 12.30 14.24 -3.80
N ASP A 137 11.54 15.19 -3.26
CA ASP A 137 12.03 16.49 -2.81
C ASP A 137 12.24 16.58 -1.29
N ALA A 138 12.21 15.43 -0.59
CA ALA A 138 12.44 15.41 0.84
C ALA A 138 13.84 15.95 1.21
N SER A 139 13.95 16.59 2.37
CA SER A 139 15.24 16.98 2.94
C SER A 139 16.17 15.75 2.99
N PRO A 140 17.49 15.91 2.76
CA PRO A 140 18.48 14.83 2.97
C PRO A 140 18.52 14.29 4.41
N ASP A 141 17.79 14.91 5.33
CA ASP A 141 17.60 14.49 6.72
C ASP A 141 16.64 13.32 6.89
N TYR A 142 15.97 12.93 5.81
CA TYR A 142 15.06 11.82 5.80
C TYR A 142 15.58 10.73 4.87
N TYR A 143 15.55 9.49 5.35
CA TYR A 143 15.90 8.33 4.56
C TYR A 143 14.66 7.63 4.01
N PRO A 144 14.72 7.04 2.81
CA PRO A 144 13.64 6.22 2.30
C PRO A 144 13.25 5.11 3.29
N LEU A 145 11.97 4.78 3.36
CA LEU A 145 11.48 3.66 4.15
C LEU A 145 12.03 2.34 3.59
N PRO A 146 12.61 1.46 4.43
CA PRO A 146 12.98 0.11 4.02
C PRO A 146 11.72 -0.76 3.97
N ILE A 147 11.04 -0.78 2.81
CA ILE A 147 9.80 -1.55 2.63
C ILE A 147 10.10 -3.04 2.56
N GLN A 148 9.39 -3.81 3.38
CA GLN A 148 9.37 -5.27 3.41
C GLN A 148 8.02 -5.78 2.95
N ALA A 149 8.01 -6.95 2.32
CA ALA A 149 6.78 -7.59 1.85
C ALA A 149 5.90 -8.06 3.02
N GLY A 150 4.59 -8.16 2.76
CA GLY A 150 3.64 -8.61 3.78
C GLY A 150 3.88 -10.05 4.22
N ASN A 151 3.69 -10.31 5.52
CA ASN A 151 3.77 -11.65 6.12
C ASN A 151 2.44 -12.01 6.82
N ALA A 152 2.38 -13.16 7.50
CA ALA A 152 1.15 -13.60 8.17
C ALA A 152 0.67 -12.67 9.31
N GLU A 153 1.58 -11.90 9.92
CA GLU A 153 1.27 -10.95 11.00
C GLU A 153 0.78 -9.60 10.44
N THR A 154 1.53 -9.01 9.51
CA THR A 154 1.23 -7.68 8.97
C THR A 154 0.23 -7.70 7.82
N LYS A 155 0.11 -8.83 7.12
CA LYS A 155 -0.65 -9.08 5.88
C LYS A 155 -0.26 -8.22 4.68
N CYS A 156 0.00 -6.93 4.87
CA CYS A 156 0.41 -6.00 3.84
C CYS A 156 1.90 -5.66 3.96
N ALA A 157 2.46 -5.00 2.94
CA ALA A 157 3.82 -4.49 3.01
C ALA A 157 3.98 -3.58 4.24
N PHE A 158 5.14 -3.58 4.86
CA PHE A 158 5.42 -2.79 6.06
C PHE A 158 6.81 -2.19 5.99
N ALA A 159 7.06 -1.15 6.77
CA ALA A 159 8.36 -0.52 6.92
C ALA A 159 8.70 -0.38 8.40
N GLN A 160 9.98 -0.43 8.73
CA GLN A 160 10.48 -0.21 10.08
C GLN A 160 11.69 0.73 10.05
N CYS A 161 11.72 1.71 10.94
CA CYS A 161 12.81 2.68 11.06
C CYS A 161 13.45 2.61 12.45
N GLU A 162 14.78 2.60 12.52
CA GLU A 162 15.51 2.50 13.80
C GLU A 162 15.47 3.80 14.64
N HIS A 163 15.20 4.93 13.99
CA HIS A 163 15.20 6.27 14.62
C HIS A 163 13.85 6.96 14.56
N GLY A 164 12.79 6.16 14.46
CA GLY A 164 11.43 6.63 14.30
C GLY A 164 11.12 7.06 12.87
N ILE A 165 9.84 7.37 12.69
CA ILE A 165 9.23 7.71 11.41
C ILE A 165 8.80 9.17 11.44
N SER A 166 8.94 9.85 10.31
CA SER A 166 8.35 11.17 10.08
C SER A 166 7.35 11.12 8.95
N ALA A 167 6.23 11.83 9.14
CA ALA A 167 5.28 12.12 8.09
C ALA A 167 5.72 13.36 7.33
N LEU A 168 5.60 13.31 6.00
CA LEU A 168 5.89 14.43 5.12
C LEU A 168 4.64 14.86 4.36
N ASN A 169 4.57 16.15 4.06
CA ASN A 169 3.57 16.73 3.17
C ASN A 169 3.82 16.30 1.70
N GLU A 170 2.84 16.56 0.83
CA GLU A 170 2.96 16.34 -0.62
C GLU A 170 4.05 17.17 -1.30
N ASP A 171 4.59 18.20 -0.65
CA ASP A 171 5.71 19.00 -1.15
C ASP A 171 7.08 18.53 -0.61
N GLY A 172 7.10 17.45 0.18
CA GLY A 172 8.30 16.89 0.80
C GLY A 172 8.75 17.60 2.08
N THR A 173 8.02 18.61 2.54
CA THR A 173 8.30 19.26 3.83
C THR A 173 7.86 18.38 5.00
N PHE A 174 8.54 18.54 6.13
CA PHE A 174 8.17 17.87 7.38
C PHE A 174 6.79 18.33 7.83
N ASP A 175 5.92 17.36 8.14
CA ASP A 175 4.64 17.60 8.80
C ASP A 175 4.79 17.40 10.30
N HIS A 176 4.93 16.15 10.73
CA HIS A 176 5.10 15.78 12.14
C HIS A 176 5.85 14.46 12.31
N ALA A 177 6.40 14.26 13.52
CA ALA A 177 7.01 13.00 13.91
C ALA A 177 5.91 11.99 14.27
N VAL A 178 6.08 10.74 13.87
CA VAL A 178 5.12 9.69 14.16
C VAL A 178 5.65 8.86 15.33
N GLU A 179 4.83 8.67 16.36
CA GLU A 179 5.17 7.88 17.55
C GLU A 179 5.07 6.36 17.29
N ALA A 180 5.72 5.89 16.23
CA ALA A 180 5.92 4.47 15.99
C ALA A 180 7.18 4.23 15.17
N ASP A 181 7.73 3.04 15.36
CA ASP A 181 8.87 2.57 14.58
C ASP A 181 8.43 1.73 13.38
N THR A 182 7.15 1.36 13.29
CA THR A 182 6.59 0.52 12.21
C THR A 182 5.40 1.18 11.53
N ALA A 183 5.31 1.00 10.22
CA ALA A 183 4.19 1.44 9.39
C ALA A 183 3.74 0.32 8.46
N THR A 184 2.44 0.18 8.24
CA THR A 184 1.86 -0.84 7.34
C THR A 184 1.19 -0.17 6.16
N CYS A 185 1.47 -0.64 4.95
CA CYS A 185 0.87 -0.16 3.72
C CYS A 185 -0.60 -0.60 3.62
N SER A 186 -1.50 0.30 3.23
CA SER A 186 -2.85 -0.06 2.80
C SER A 186 -3.00 -0.14 1.29
N SER A 187 -4.03 -0.86 0.84
CA SER A 187 -4.27 -1.11 -0.58
C SER A 187 -4.61 0.13 -1.42
N ASP A 188 -4.78 1.28 -0.79
CA ASP A 188 -4.96 2.59 -1.43
C ASP A 188 -3.64 3.35 -1.65
N GLY A 189 -2.49 2.72 -1.35
CA GLY A 189 -1.17 3.34 -1.53
C GLY A 189 -0.77 4.30 -0.42
N ARG A 190 -1.43 4.22 0.74
CA ARG A 190 -1.12 5.04 1.92
C ARG A 190 -0.52 4.22 3.04
N TRP A 191 0.37 4.82 3.80
CA TRP A 191 0.93 4.23 4.98
C TRP A 191 0.01 4.42 6.17
N ARG A 192 -0.16 3.37 6.97
CA ARG A 192 -0.87 3.40 8.24
C ARG A 192 0.10 3.28 9.39
N VAL A 193 -0.06 4.15 10.36
CA VAL A 193 0.62 4.05 11.65
C VAL A 193 -0.44 4.13 12.75
N GLY A 194 -0.52 3.09 13.58
CA GLY A 194 -1.64 2.94 14.52
C GLY A 194 -3.00 2.74 13.83
N GLU A 195 -4.07 3.14 14.51
CA GLU A 195 -5.44 2.83 14.06
C GLU A 195 -6.00 3.81 13.02
N GLU A 196 -5.65 5.10 13.05
CA GLU A 196 -6.46 6.14 12.37
C GLU A 196 -5.74 6.97 11.31
N GLU A 197 -4.41 7.09 11.30
CA GLU A 197 -3.74 7.98 10.33
C GLU A 197 -3.23 7.24 9.09
N LYS A 198 -3.63 7.79 7.93
CA LYS A 198 -3.16 7.37 6.61
C LYS A 198 -2.34 8.47 5.98
N GLN A 199 -1.02 8.30 5.98
CA GLN A 199 -0.08 9.24 5.42
C GLN A 199 0.32 8.82 4.01
N GLU A 200 0.45 9.77 3.08
CA GLU A 200 0.92 9.46 1.73
C GLU A 200 2.42 9.19 1.71
N TYR A 201 3.18 9.99 2.47
CA TYR A 201 4.62 9.90 2.55
C TYR A 201 5.04 9.75 4.00
N LEU A 202 5.72 8.64 4.27
CA LEU A 202 6.48 8.43 5.48
C LEU A 202 7.94 8.26 5.08
N MET A 203 8.86 8.71 5.93
CA MET A 203 10.30 8.50 5.76
C MET A 203 10.93 8.21 7.12
N CYS A 204 12.08 7.52 7.10
CA CYS A 204 12.84 7.30 8.33
C CYS A 204 13.57 8.58 8.71
N ASN A 205 13.57 8.91 10.00
CA ASN A 205 14.42 9.98 10.50
C ASN A 205 15.89 9.61 10.30
N SER A 206 16.71 10.63 10.01
CA SER A 206 18.14 10.49 10.21
C SER A 206 18.44 10.16 11.67
N PRO A 207 19.54 9.43 11.94
CA PRO A 207 20.13 9.42 13.26
C PRO A 207 20.28 10.86 13.78
N PRO A 208 20.22 11.10 15.10
CA PRO A 208 20.36 12.44 15.68
C PRO A 208 21.72 13.12 15.39
N CYS A 209 22.60 12.40 14.68
CA CYS A 209 23.94 12.76 14.25
C CYS A 209 24.06 12.75 12.71
N GLY A 210 23.00 13.08 11.97
CA GLY A 210 23.00 13.19 10.52
C GLY A 210 23.84 14.36 9.95
N PRO A 211 24.01 14.43 8.62
CA PRO A 211 24.92 15.38 7.96
C PRO A 211 24.50 16.85 8.07
N THR A 212 23.24 17.14 8.37
CA THR A 212 22.74 18.51 8.62
C THR A 212 22.78 18.89 10.09
N VAL A 213 22.81 17.92 11.00
CA VAL A 213 22.89 18.15 12.44
C VAL A 213 24.27 18.72 12.76
N CYS A 214 25.33 18.11 12.19
CA CYS A 214 26.67 18.65 12.30
C CYS A 214 27.00 19.57 11.13
N ARG A 215 27.26 20.84 11.46
CA ARG A 215 27.55 21.87 10.45
C ARG A 215 28.76 21.47 9.60
N ASN A 216 28.54 21.30 8.30
CA ASN A 216 29.52 20.82 7.33
C ASN A 216 30.21 21.92 6.51
N SER A 217 29.81 23.18 6.71
CA SER A 217 30.33 24.33 5.97
C SER A 217 30.26 25.62 6.76
N HIS A 218 31.22 26.52 6.50
CA HIS A 218 31.16 27.92 6.91
C HIS A 218 31.30 28.78 5.66
N PRO A 219 30.33 29.65 5.33
CA PRO A 219 30.32 30.39 4.05
C PRO A 219 31.54 31.30 3.88
N ASP A 220 32.10 31.80 4.99
CA ASP A 220 33.23 32.74 4.98
C ASP A 220 34.62 32.08 5.08
N ALA A 221 34.69 30.75 5.05
CA ALA A 221 35.96 30.02 5.19
C ALA A 221 36.75 29.99 3.87
N ILE A 222 37.44 31.09 3.57
CA ILE A 222 38.27 31.22 2.36
C ILE A 222 39.53 30.35 2.49
N GLY A 223 39.83 29.58 1.44
CA GLY A 223 41.06 28.78 1.34
C GLY A 223 41.00 27.42 2.06
N LEU A 224 39.83 26.99 2.50
CA LEU A 224 39.60 25.67 3.08
C LEU A 224 38.78 24.80 2.13
N LEU A 225 38.94 23.48 2.24
CA LEU A 225 38.18 22.52 1.47
C LEU A 225 36.95 22.07 2.27
N PRO A 226 35.78 21.87 1.61
CA PRO A 226 34.59 21.35 2.28
C PRO A 226 34.85 19.93 2.82
N LEU A 227 34.12 19.54 3.87
CA LEU A 227 34.20 18.19 4.40
C LEU A 227 33.65 17.17 3.40
N THR A 228 34.34 16.04 3.24
CA THR A 228 33.75 14.86 2.62
C THR A 228 32.98 14.10 3.70
N VAL A 229 31.65 14.24 3.71
CA VAL A 229 30.78 13.59 4.70
C VAL A 229 30.16 12.33 4.10
N ASN A 230 30.39 11.19 4.74
CA ASN A 230 29.76 9.92 4.42
C ASN A 230 28.67 9.61 5.45
N CYS A 231 27.50 9.19 4.99
CA CYS A 231 26.39 8.77 5.84
C CYS A 231 25.87 7.44 5.33
N ALA A 232 26.07 6.35 6.08
CA ALA A 232 25.36 5.11 5.83
C ALA A 232 23.97 5.18 6.48
N PRO A 233 22.93 4.54 5.91
CA PRO A 233 21.62 4.46 6.55
C PRO A 233 21.73 3.90 7.98
N GLY A 234 21.15 4.60 8.96
CA GLY A 234 21.20 4.20 10.38
C GLY A 234 22.50 4.55 11.12
N GLU A 235 23.50 5.12 10.46
CA GLU A 235 24.77 5.49 11.10
C GLU A 235 24.97 7.02 11.18
N CYS A 236 25.67 7.47 12.22
CA CYS A 236 26.08 8.87 12.33
C CYS A 236 26.94 9.30 11.14
N ALA A 237 26.78 10.56 10.73
CA ALA A 237 27.59 11.16 9.69
C ALA A 237 29.08 11.13 10.08
N MET A 238 29.94 10.70 9.15
CA MET A 238 31.38 10.64 9.32
C MET A 238 32.06 11.57 8.31
N ALA A 239 32.86 12.52 8.80
CA ALA A 239 33.68 13.38 7.96
C ALA A 239 35.08 12.80 7.73
N LYS A 240 35.59 12.93 6.50
CA LYS A 240 36.96 12.56 6.10
C LYS A 240 37.63 13.71 5.35
N CYS A 241 38.93 13.88 5.58
CA CYS A 241 39.76 14.92 4.93
C CYS A 241 41.15 14.38 4.62
N GLU A 242 41.57 14.39 3.35
CA GLU A 242 42.90 13.91 2.95
C GLU A 242 44.04 14.77 3.51
N GLY A 243 43.84 16.10 3.59
CA GLY A 243 44.80 17.04 4.17
C GLY A 243 44.74 17.15 5.71
N GLY A 244 43.88 16.37 6.37
CA GLY A 244 43.55 16.53 7.78
C GLY A 244 42.49 17.60 8.05
N PHE A 245 42.16 17.79 9.33
CA PHE A 245 41.07 18.67 9.75
C PHE A 245 41.59 19.95 10.41
N VAL A 246 40.85 21.04 10.25
CA VAL A 246 41.03 22.29 11.01
C VAL A 246 39.76 22.63 11.79
N GLN A 247 39.94 23.14 13.00
CA GLN A 247 38.84 23.68 13.81
C GLN A 247 38.59 25.14 13.42
N LEU A 248 37.31 25.51 13.29
CA LEU A 248 36.89 26.90 13.09
C LEU A 248 36.24 27.46 14.36
N ASN A 249 36.36 28.77 14.54
CA ASN A 249 35.58 29.51 15.53
C ASN A 249 34.20 29.92 14.95
N ALA A 250 33.39 30.62 15.75
CA ALA A 250 32.03 31.02 15.37
C ALA A 250 31.94 31.97 14.17
N ILE A 251 33.05 32.63 13.81
CA ILE A 251 33.15 33.56 12.66
C ILE A 251 33.87 32.92 11.46
N GLY A 252 34.13 31.61 11.50
CA GLY A 252 34.74 30.86 10.38
C GLY A 252 36.25 30.98 10.26
N SER A 253 36.93 31.60 11.23
CA SER A 253 38.40 31.67 11.24
C SER A 253 39.02 30.40 11.83
N VAL A 254 40.16 29.97 11.27
CA VAL A 254 40.91 28.80 11.74
C VAL A 254 41.46 29.05 13.15
N VAL A 255 41.09 28.17 14.09
CA VAL A 255 41.63 28.13 15.45
C VAL A 255 42.94 27.35 15.48
N GLY A 256 42.99 26.21 14.79
CA GLY A 256 44.16 25.36 14.72
C GLY A 256 43.89 24.01 14.05
N PRO A 257 44.94 23.23 13.74
CA PRO A 257 44.80 21.89 13.20
C PRO A 257 44.29 20.92 14.26
N ILE A 258 43.49 19.94 13.83
CA ILE A 258 43.09 18.78 14.63
C ILE A 258 44.02 17.63 14.21
N THR A 259 44.99 17.29 15.07
CA THR A 259 46.05 16.34 14.74
C THR A 259 45.73 14.92 15.18
N GLY A 260 46.23 13.92 14.45
CA GLY A 260 46.12 12.51 14.84
C GLY A 260 44.72 11.92 14.66
N VAL A 261 43.91 12.54 13.80
CA VAL A 261 42.52 12.15 13.54
C VAL A 261 42.37 11.91 12.04
N ASP A 262 41.90 10.71 11.70
CA ASP A 262 41.65 10.25 10.33
C ASP A 262 40.18 10.47 9.90
N HIS A 263 39.25 10.45 10.86
CA HIS A 263 37.84 10.78 10.64
C HIS A 263 37.21 11.45 11.88
N LEU A 264 36.12 12.19 11.67
CA LEU A 264 35.31 12.78 12.73
C LEU A 264 33.89 12.23 12.65
N ASP A 265 33.36 11.81 13.79
CA ASP A 265 31.95 11.39 13.91
C ASP A 265 31.10 12.59 14.31
N CYS A 266 29.97 12.78 13.63
CA CYS A 266 28.91 13.64 14.11
C CYS A 266 28.28 13.01 15.35
N LYS A 267 28.04 13.82 16.39
CA LYS A 267 27.37 13.42 17.62
C LYS A 267 25.96 13.98 17.66
N ALA A 268 25.10 13.38 18.49
CA ALA A 268 23.69 13.75 18.64
C ALA A 268 23.47 15.22 19.07
N ASN A 269 24.51 15.87 19.61
CA ASN A 269 24.48 17.27 20.00
C ASN A 269 24.88 18.24 18.87
N GLY A 270 25.01 17.75 17.62
CA GLY A 270 25.38 18.56 16.45
C GLY A 270 26.85 18.96 16.38
N LYS A 271 27.73 18.29 17.14
CA LYS A 271 29.18 18.52 17.08
C LYS A 271 29.92 17.35 16.47
N TRP A 272 31.06 17.66 15.85
CA TRP A 272 32.03 16.69 15.37
C TRP A 272 32.94 16.23 16.51
N SER A 273 33.28 14.96 16.59
CA SER A 273 34.20 14.43 17.61
C SER A 273 35.11 13.38 17.04
N ALA A 274 36.38 13.41 17.45
CA ALA A 274 37.25 12.26 17.29
C ALA A 274 36.82 11.14 18.27
N HIS A 275 37.15 9.89 17.97
CA HIS A 275 36.80 8.76 18.84
C HIS A 275 37.37 8.94 20.26
N GLY A 276 36.50 9.16 21.26
CA GLY A 276 36.88 9.44 22.64
C GLY A 276 37.60 10.79 22.87
N GLY A 277 37.57 11.69 21.89
CA GLY A 277 38.32 12.94 21.89
C GLY A 277 37.47 14.18 22.23
N ALA A 278 38.05 15.35 21.93
CA ALA A 278 37.36 16.63 22.04
C ALA A 278 36.27 16.79 20.98
N GLU A 279 35.25 17.57 21.32
CA GLU A 279 34.16 17.93 20.41
C GLU A 279 34.39 19.30 19.76
N TYR A 280 33.96 19.44 18.51
CA TYR A 280 34.17 20.60 17.66
C TYR A 280 32.85 21.04 17.05
N THR A 281 32.49 22.31 17.21
CA THR A 281 31.25 22.87 16.64
C THR A 281 31.35 23.12 15.14
N SER A 282 32.55 23.39 14.61
CA SER A 282 32.77 23.62 13.19
C SER A 282 34.17 23.16 12.79
N VAL A 283 34.25 22.38 11.72
CA VAL A 283 35.47 21.81 11.17
C VAL A 283 35.45 21.88 9.64
N MET A 284 36.63 21.96 9.03
CA MET A 284 36.81 21.89 7.58
C MET A 284 38.08 21.10 7.23
N CYS A 285 38.23 20.73 5.95
CA CYS A 285 39.45 20.09 5.49
C CYS A 285 40.54 21.13 5.29
N ALA A 286 41.72 20.85 5.82
CA ALA A 286 42.92 21.60 5.49
C ALA A 286 43.26 21.38 4.01
N GLN A 287 43.84 22.39 3.36
CA GLN A 287 44.47 22.15 2.05
C GLN A 287 45.60 21.14 2.24
N PRO A 288 45.73 20.13 1.34
CA PRO A 288 46.90 19.27 1.32
C PRO A 288 48.13 20.17 1.29
N GLN A 289 49.07 19.97 2.24
CA GLN A 289 50.36 20.62 2.09
C GLN A 289 50.95 20.04 0.81
N GLU A 290 51.02 20.85 -0.25
CA GLU A 290 51.91 20.53 -1.36
C GLU A 290 53.27 20.32 -0.70
N GLU A 291 53.74 19.07 -0.71
CA GLU A 291 55.12 18.76 -0.37
C GLU A 291 55.93 19.64 -1.32
N LYS A 292 56.38 20.80 -0.83
CA LYS A 292 57.26 21.69 -1.57
C LYS A 292 58.47 20.83 -1.85
N GLY A 293 58.49 20.26 -3.06
CA GLY A 293 59.47 19.29 -3.48
C GLY A 293 60.80 19.85 -3.05
N GLN A 294 61.49 19.11 -2.19
CA GLN A 294 62.91 19.34 -1.97
C GLN A 294 63.55 19.17 -3.34
N SER A 295 63.66 20.29 -4.06
CA SER A 295 64.51 20.45 -5.22
C SER A 295 65.91 20.19 -4.71
N ARG A 296 66.32 18.91 -4.77
CA ARG A 296 67.71 18.51 -4.61
C ARG A 296 68.45 19.14 -5.78
N ALA A 297 69.18 20.20 -5.46
CA ALA A 297 70.28 20.68 -6.29
C ALA A 297 71.38 19.62 -6.41
#